data_AF-A0A916GYT5-F1
#
_entry.id   AF-A0A916GYT5-F1
#
_cell.length_a   1.000
_cell.length_b   1.000
_cell.length_c   1.000
_cell.angle_alpha   90.00
_cell.angle_beta   90.00
_cell.angle_gamma   90.00
#
_symmetry.space_group_name_H-M   'P 1'
#
loop_
_entity.id
_entity.type
_entity.pdbx_description
1 polymer ?
#
loop_
_entity_poly.entity_id
_entity_poly.type
_entity_poly.pdbx_seq_one_letter_code
_entity_poly.pdbx_strand_id
1 'polypeptide(L)'
;MYLRHSVRRKNGKSHVYWRLVRSVRRNGKVVQETVAQLGELDAQGRARAKAMARQITGRAEQPGLFGAPPGPAAEAKVRLDRIRLERGRSFGDVWLAWTLWQALKLDTLCEECLPRGREEVPWSVMAAVLVLARLCEPSSELHIAEDWYRRTALEDLLGLPAERVNDDRLYRALDQLLPHKTAIEQHLVKRLGELFDVSYDLLL
;
A
#
# COMPACT_ATOMS: atom_id res chain seq x y z
N MET A 1 9.11 -2.28 28.80
CA MET A 1 8.88 -3.59 29.42
C MET A 1 8.29 -4.53 28.37
N TYR A 2 8.68 -5.81 28.38
CA TYR A 2 8.16 -6.82 27.45
C TYR A 2 8.29 -8.21 28.07
N LEU A 3 7.57 -9.19 27.51
CA LEU A 3 7.65 -10.58 27.94
C LEU A 3 8.86 -11.28 27.32
N ARG A 4 9.60 -12.02 28.14
CA ARG A 4 10.66 -12.93 27.70
C ARG A 4 10.36 -14.32 28.26
N HIS A 5 10.64 -15.36 27.49
CA HIS A 5 10.55 -16.73 27.97
C HIS A 5 11.91 -17.39 28.07
N SER A 6 11.98 -18.44 28.89
CA SER A 6 13.10 -19.37 28.97
C SER A 6 12.55 -20.79 28.95
N VAL A 7 13.17 -21.64 28.14
CA VAL A 7 12.80 -23.05 28.02
C VAL A 7 13.70 -23.87 28.93
N ARG A 8 13.11 -24.65 29.84
CA ARG A 8 13.84 -25.58 30.71
C ARG A 8 13.40 -27.01 30.38
N ARG A 9 14.36 -27.86 30.03
CA ARG A 9 14.12 -29.30 29.84
C ARG A 9 14.43 -30.03 31.15
N LYS A 10 13.48 -30.80 31.67
CA LYS A 10 13.66 -31.67 32.84
C LYS A 10 12.87 -32.95 32.63
N ASN A 11 13.48 -34.10 32.89
CA ASN A 11 12.84 -35.43 32.79
C ASN A 11 12.13 -35.66 31.44
N GLY A 12 12.76 -35.28 30.33
CA GLY A 12 12.19 -35.43 28.98
C GLY A 12 11.06 -34.46 28.62
N LYS A 13 10.56 -33.66 29.57
CA LYS A 13 9.52 -32.65 29.33
C LYS A 13 10.13 -31.25 29.22
N SER A 14 9.59 -30.44 28.30
CA SER A 14 10.01 -29.07 28.05
C SER A 14 9.03 -28.09 28.69
N HIS A 15 9.50 -27.31 29.66
CA HIS A 15 8.73 -26.31 30.37
C HIS A 15 9.12 -24.91 29.91
N VAL A 16 8.12 -24.03 29.69
CA VAL A 16 8.35 -22.66 29.22
C VAL A 16 7.94 -21.68 30.31
N TYR A 17 8.95 -21.04 30.93
CA TYR A 17 8.74 -20.04 31.97
C TYR A 17 8.80 -18.63 31.38
N TRP A 18 7.84 -17.80 31.76
CA TRP A 18 7.71 -16.42 31.33
C TRP A 18 8.14 -15.45 32.43
N ARG A 19 8.74 -14.34 32.02
CA ARG A 19 9.13 -13.23 32.89
C ARG A 19 8.87 -11.91 32.20
N LEU A 20 8.47 -10.93 33.00
CA LEU A 20 8.38 -9.53 32.57
C LEU A 20 9.75 -8.88 32.77
N VAL A 21 10.31 -8.33 31.69
CA VAL A 21 11.61 -7.66 31.71
C VAL A 21 11.49 -6.21 31.28
N ARG A 22 12.34 -5.35 31.83
CA ARG A 22 12.52 -3.97 31.39
C ARG A 22 13.97 -3.74 30.96
N SER A 23 14.16 -2.93 29.92
CA SER A 23 15.49 -2.49 29.50
C SER A 23 15.83 -1.21 30.25
N VAL A 24 16.92 -1.21 30.99
CA VAL A 24 17.42 -0.05 31.75
C VAL A 24 18.85 0.25 31.31
N ARG A 25 19.21 1.53 31.20
CA ARG A 25 20.61 1.93 30.98
C ARG A 25 21.33 1.99 32.34
N ARG A 26 22.44 1.27 32.49
CA ARG A 26 23.37 1.39 33.61
C ARG A 26 24.78 1.53 33.06
N ASN A 27 25.52 2.54 33.51
CA ASN A 27 26.92 2.79 33.10
C ASN A 27 27.10 2.78 31.57
N GLY A 28 26.21 3.45 30.83
CA GLY A 28 26.26 3.54 29.37
C GLY A 28 25.84 2.29 28.59
N LYS A 29 25.54 1.16 29.26
CA LYS A 29 25.09 -0.09 28.62
C LYS A 29 23.61 -0.36 28.89
N VAL A 30 22.89 -0.90 27.90
CA VAL A 30 21.51 -1.36 28.08
C VAL A 30 21.52 -2.75 28.70
N VAL A 31 21.00 -2.87 29.92
CA VAL A 31 20.88 -4.12 30.67
C VAL A 31 19.40 -4.48 30.81
N GLN A 32 19.08 -5.76 30.76
CA GLN A 32 17.73 -6.26 31.01
C GLN A 32 17.57 -6.57 32.49
N GLU A 33 16.61 -5.92 33.14
CA GLU A 33 16.24 -6.17 34.53
C GLU A 33 14.90 -6.92 34.58
N THR A 34 14.85 -8.00 35.37
CA THR A 34 13.60 -8.76 35.54
C THR A 34 12.72 -8.03 36.54
N VAL A 35 11.50 -7.68 36.11
CA VAL A 35 10.51 -6.97 36.93
C VAL A 35 9.65 -7.97 37.70
N ALA A 36 9.23 -9.05 37.05
CA ALA A 36 8.42 -10.10 37.67
C ALA A 36 8.65 -11.46 37.00
N GLN A 37 8.64 -12.53 37.81
CA GLN A 37 8.59 -13.90 37.33
C GLN A 37 7.12 -14.32 37.23
N LEU A 38 6.68 -14.75 36.05
CA LEU A 38 5.27 -15.07 35.78
C LEU A 38 5.01 -16.58 35.74
N GLY A 39 6.05 -17.40 35.80
CA GLY A 39 5.91 -18.86 35.80
C GLY A 39 5.50 -19.41 34.43
N GLU A 40 4.84 -20.57 34.43
CA GLU A 40 4.27 -21.16 33.22
C GLU A 40 2.94 -20.48 32.89
N LEU A 41 2.81 -19.99 31.66
CA LEU A 41 1.61 -19.30 31.19
C LEU A 41 1.03 -20.05 29.99
N ASP A 42 -0.27 -20.35 30.08
CA ASP A 42 -1.09 -20.79 28.96
C ASP A 42 -1.31 -19.64 27.95
N ALA A 43 -2.06 -19.90 26.86
CA ALA A 43 -2.28 -18.88 25.82
C ALA A 43 -2.96 -17.63 26.36
N GLN A 44 -3.98 -17.80 27.19
CA GLN A 44 -4.72 -16.69 27.77
C GLN A 44 -3.86 -15.87 28.76
N GLY A 45 -3.08 -16.55 29.60
CA GLY A 45 -2.13 -15.93 30.52
C GLY A 45 -1.05 -15.12 29.81
N ARG A 46 -0.51 -15.64 28.69
CA ARG A 46 0.45 -14.90 27.85
C ARG A 46 -0.16 -13.65 27.24
N ALA A 47 -1.36 -13.75 26.67
CA ALA A 47 -2.06 -12.62 26.07
C ALA A 47 -2.32 -11.51 27.10
N ARG A 48 -2.84 -11.88 28.28
CA ARG A 48 -3.08 -10.94 29.40
C ARG A 48 -1.79 -10.27 29.88
N ALA A 49 -0.74 -11.05 30.09
CA ALA A 49 0.55 -10.50 30.53
C ALA A 49 1.19 -9.58 29.47
N LYS A 50 1.01 -9.88 28.17
CA LYS A 50 1.48 -9.04 27.06
C LYS A 50 0.69 -7.74 26.96
N ALA A 51 -0.63 -7.80 27.13
CA ALA A 51 -1.50 -6.62 27.16
C ALA A 51 -1.15 -5.69 28.34
N MET A 52 -0.98 -6.25 29.54
CA MET A 52 -0.56 -5.48 30.72
C MET A 52 0.83 -4.84 30.52
N ALA A 53 1.81 -5.58 29.96
CA ALA A 53 3.13 -5.03 29.65
C ALA A 53 3.07 -3.87 28.64
N ARG A 54 2.18 -3.93 27.65
CA ARG A 54 1.93 -2.85 26.68
C ARG A 54 1.30 -1.62 27.33
N GLN A 55 0.28 -1.82 28.19
CA GLN A 55 -0.36 -0.74 28.95
C GLN A 55 0.63 0.01 29.84
N ILE A 56 1.44 -0.70 30.62
CA ILE A 56 2.45 -0.10 31.52
C ILE A 56 3.52 0.69 30.75
N THR A 57 3.77 0.35 29.48
CA THR A 57 4.84 0.97 28.67
C THR A 57 4.39 2.11 27.78
N GLY A 58 3.12 2.52 27.88
CA GLY A 58 2.53 3.53 26.99
C GLY A 58 2.46 3.07 25.53
N ARG A 59 2.72 1.78 25.25
CA ARG A 59 2.56 1.14 23.95
C ARG A 59 1.23 0.38 23.86
N ALA A 60 0.26 0.77 24.68
CA ALA A 60 -1.10 0.36 24.42
C ALA A 60 -1.43 0.83 23.01
N GLU A 61 -1.83 -0.12 22.16
CA GLU A 61 -2.56 0.25 20.95
C GLU A 61 -3.74 1.10 21.46
N GLN A 62 -3.74 2.40 21.16
CA GLN A 62 -4.92 3.20 21.37
C GLN A 62 -6.00 2.53 20.53
N PRO A 63 -7.09 2.00 21.13
CA PRO A 63 -8.24 1.64 20.33
C PRO A 63 -8.62 2.92 19.58
N GLY A 64 -8.80 2.83 18.26
CA GLY A 64 -9.35 3.95 17.51
C GLY A 64 -10.62 4.43 18.23
N LEU A 65 -10.89 5.74 18.23
CA LEU A 65 -12.00 6.38 18.96
C LEU A 65 -13.38 5.72 18.67
N PHE A 66 -13.47 4.96 17.58
CA PHE A 66 -14.65 4.22 17.11
C PHE A 66 -14.42 2.72 16.86
N GLY A 67 -13.28 2.17 17.29
CA GLY A 67 -12.93 0.77 17.07
C GLY A 67 -13.46 -0.13 18.19
N ALA A 68 -14.20 -1.18 17.84
CA ALA A 68 -14.50 -2.25 18.78
C ALA A 68 -13.20 -2.82 19.36
N PRO A 69 -13.15 -3.19 20.66
CA PRO A 69 -11.99 -3.87 21.21
C PRO A 69 -11.69 -5.11 20.36
N PRO A 70 -10.43 -5.35 19.98
CA PRO A 70 -10.10 -6.52 19.19
C PRO A 70 -10.61 -7.76 19.92
N GLY A 71 -11.41 -8.58 19.23
CA GLY A 71 -11.84 -9.89 19.73
C GLY A 71 -10.64 -10.77 20.05
N PRO A 72 -10.83 -11.94 20.68
CA PRO A 72 -9.73 -12.85 21.00
C PRO A 72 -8.95 -13.17 19.72
N ALA A 73 -7.77 -12.54 19.59
CA ALA A 73 -6.95 -12.68 18.41
C ALA A 73 -6.53 -14.15 18.30
N ALA A 74 -6.86 -14.78 17.18
CA ALA A 74 -6.37 -16.11 16.88
C ALA A 74 -4.83 -16.08 16.86
N GLU A 75 -4.19 -16.74 17.81
CA GLU A 75 -2.72 -16.83 17.85
C GLU A 75 -2.24 -17.76 16.73
N ALA A 76 -1.76 -17.19 15.62
CA ALA A 76 -1.04 -17.94 14.59
C ALA A 76 0.46 -18.00 14.92
N LYS A 77 1.04 -19.21 15.00
CA LYS A 77 2.50 -19.39 15.13
C LYS A 77 3.16 -19.21 13.78
N VAL A 78 3.87 -18.09 13.58
CA VAL A 78 4.59 -17.80 12.33
C VAL A 78 6.06 -18.19 12.46
N ARG A 79 6.59 -18.90 11.46
CA ARG A 79 8.01 -19.21 11.30
C ARG A 79 8.72 -18.01 10.67
N LEU A 80 9.34 -17.17 11.51
CA LEU A 80 9.99 -15.93 11.05
C LEU A 80 11.09 -16.18 10.00
N ASP A 81 11.78 -17.32 10.09
CA ASP A 81 12.81 -17.78 9.14
C ASP A 81 12.26 -18.14 7.74
N ARG A 82 10.93 -18.23 7.61
CA ARG A 82 10.24 -18.55 6.35
C ARG A 82 9.43 -17.38 5.79
N ILE A 83 9.49 -16.21 6.40
CA ILE A 83 8.83 -15.02 5.87
C ILE A 83 9.61 -14.54 4.65
N ARG A 84 8.92 -14.38 3.52
CA ARG A 84 9.45 -13.84 2.28
C ARG A 84 8.51 -12.77 1.75
N LEU A 85 9.08 -11.73 1.16
CA LEU A 85 8.32 -10.76 0.38
C LEU A 85 8.19 -11.31 -1.04
N GLU A 86 6.96 -11.46 -1.51
CA GLU A 86 6.67 -11.90 -2.87
C GLU A 86 5.85 -10.82 -3.57
N ARG A 87 6.11 -10.63 -4.87
CA ARG A 87 5.41 -9.65 -5.72
C ARG A 87 5.42 -8.23 -5.13
N GLY A 88 6.59 -7.73 -4.76
CA GLY A 88 6.75 -6.32 -4.40
C GLY A 88 6.34 -5.42 -5.56
N ARG A 89 5.46 -4.46 -5.30
CA ARG A 89 4.93 -3.51 -6.29
C ARG A 89 5.27 -2.08 -5.90
N SER A 90 5.64 -1.25 -6.86
CA SER A 90 5.75 0.20 -6.71
C SER A 90 4.34 0.79 -6.59
N PHE A 91 4.14 1.63 -5.57
CA PHE A 91 2.84 2.21 -5.26
C PHE A 91 2.86 3.75 -5.26
N GLY A 92 3.88 4.37 -4.67
CA GLY A 92 3.82 5.80 -4.34
C GLY A 92 3.71 6.73 -5.56
N ASP A 93 4.52 6.46 -6.58
CA ASP A 93 4.55 7.19 -7.85
C ASP A 93 3.24 7.03 -8.63
N VAL A 94 2.80 5.79 -8.87
CA VAL A 94 1.57 5.50 -9.61
C VAL A 94 0.31 5.95 -8.88
N TRP A 95 0.30 5.90 -7.55
CA TRP A 95 -0.79 6.45 -6.75
C TRP A 95 -0.88 7.97 -6.85
N LEU A 96 0.27 8.67 -6.79
CA LEU A 96 0.30 10.11 -6.97
C LEU A 96 -0.14 10.49 -8.39
N ALA A 97 0.36 9.80 -9.40
CA ALA A 97 -0.02 10.00 -10.79
C ALA A 97 -1.53 9.80 -11.01
N TRP A 98 -2.11 8.74 -10.44
CA TRP A 98 -3.55 8.50 -10.46
C TRP A 98 -4.34 9.59 -9.73
N THR A 99 -3.84 10.04 -8.59
CA THR A 99 -4.48 11.13 -7.83
C THR A 99 -4.48 12.43 -8.63
N LEU A 100 -3.39 12.75 -9.32
CA LEU A 100 -3.31 13.93 -10.19
C LEU A 100 -4.25 13.80 -11.40
N TRP A 101 -4.32 12.61 -12.01
CA TRP A 101 -5.24 12.31 -13.10
C TRP A 101 -6.70 12.61 -12.71
N GLN A 102 -7.12 12.15 -11.53
CA GLN A 102 -8.44 12.41 -10.95
C GLN A 102 -8.63 13.89 -10.56
N ALA A 103 -7.63 14.53 -9.95
CA ALA A 103 -7.69 15.94 -9.57
C ALA A 103 -7.82 16.88 -10.79
N LEU A 104 -7.22 16.49 -11.92
CA LEU A 104 -7.37 17.16 -13.20
C LEU A 104 -8.68 16.80 -13.91
N LYS A 105 -9.50 15.89 -13.36
CA LYS A 105 -10.74 15.40 -13.96
C LYS A 105 -10.55 14.80 -15.36
N LEU A 106 -9.36 14.24 -15.62
CA LEU A 106 -9.05 13.61 -16.90
C LEU A 106 -9.75 12.26 -17.06
N ASP A 107 -10.03 11.59 -15.95
CA ASP A 107 -10.89 10.41 -15.90
C ASP A 107 -12.29 10.70 -16.44
N THR A 108 -12.94 11.77 -15.94
CA THR A 108 -14.28 12.16 -16.39
C THR A 108 -14.28 12.55 -17.86
N LEU A 109 -13.33 13.40 -18.26
CA LEU A 109 -13.20 13.83 -19.66
C LEU A 109 -12.98 12.62 -20.60
N CYS A 110 -12.07 11.72 -20.24
CA CYS A 110 -11.78 10.55 -21.07
C CYS A 110 -12.96 9.60 -21.13
N GLU A 111 -13.74 9.41 -20.05
CA GLU A 111 -14.97 8.60 -20.11
C GLU A 111 -16.05 9.22 -21.01
N GLU A 112 -16.16 10.55 -21.04
CA GLU A 112 -17.09 11.27 -21.93
C GLU A 112 -16.65 11.21 -23.40
N CYS A 113 -15.36 11.43 -23.66
CA CYS A 113 -14.80 11.44 -25.00
C CYS A 113 -14.65 10.04 -25.61
N LEU A 114 -14.37 9.04 -24.77
CA LEU A 114 -14.15 7.65 -25.16
C LEU A 114 -15.24 6.76 -24.53
N PRO A 115 -16.49 6.86 -25.02
CA PRO A 115 -17.58 6.06 -24.49
C PRO A 115 -17.28 4.57 -24.70
N ARG A 116 -17.75 3.75 -23.76
CA ARG A 116 -17.55 2.30 -23.82
C ARG A 116 -18.18 1.73 -25.10
N GLY A 117 -17.36 1.02 -25.87
CA GLY A 117 -17.77 0.28 -27.04
C GLY A 117 -17.91 -1.21 -26.75
N ARG A 118 -17.31 -2.03 -27.62
CA ARG A 118 -17.30 -3.50 -27.52
C ARG A 118 -16.00 -4.05 -26.90
N GLU A 119 -15.10 -3.16 -26.51
CA GLU A 119 -13.82 -3.51 -25.92
C GLU A 119 -13.99 -4.07 -24.50
N GLU A 120 -13.17 -5.05 -24.15
CA GLU A 120 -13.25 -5.69 -22.82
C GLU A 120 -12.78 -4.76 -21.68
N VAL A 121 -11.83 -3.87 -21.97
CA VAL A 121 -11.33 -2.84 -21.07
C VAL A 121 -11.53 -1.47 -21.72
N PRO A 122 -12.17 -0.51 -21.05
CA PRO A 122 -12.47 0.80 -21.62
C PRO A 122 -11.21 1.53 -22.12
N TRP A 123 -11.34 2.28 -23.22
CA TRP A 123 -10.24 3.06 -23.77
C TRP A 123 -9.78 4.18 -22.82
N SER A 124 -10.68 4.76 -22.04
CA SER A 124 -10.34 5.73 -20.99
C SER A 124 -9.35 5.16 -19.95
N VAL A 125 -9.48 3.88 -19.60
CA VAL A 125 -8.57 3.21 -18.66
C VAL A 125 -7.20 2.99 -19.31
N MET A 126 -7.16 2.58 -20.59
CA MET A 126 -5.89 2.44 -21.31
C MET A 126 -5.17 3.78 -21.49
N ALA A 127 -5.92 4.86 -21.74
CA ALA A 127 -5.38 6.22 -21.79
C ALA A 127 -4.75 6.61 -20.44
N ALA A 128 -5.40 6.30 -19.32
CA ALA A 128 -4.82 6.51 -18.00
C ALA A 128 -3.52 5.71 -17.84
N VAL A 129 -3.48 4.42 -18.18
CA VAL A 129 -2.24 3.61 -18.11
C VAL A 129 -1.10 4.26 -18.89
N LEU A 130 -1.35 4.71 -20.12
CA LEU A 130 -0.36 5.38 -20.96
C LEU A 130 0.17 6.68 -20.33
N VAL A 131 -0.72 7.55 -19.85
CA VAL A 131 -0.32 8.82 -19.24
C VAL A 131 0.45 8.60 -17.94
N LEU A 132 -0.02 7.68 -17.10
CA LEU A 132 0.62 7.36 -15.83
C LEU A 132 2.00 6.74 -16.07
N ALA A 133 2.13 5.85 -17.06
CA ALA A 133 3.43 5.30 -17.48
C ALA A 133 4.36 6.41 -17.93
N ARG A 134 3.87 7.31 -18.78
CA ARG A 134 4.67 8.44 -19.27
C ARG A 134 5.14 9.38 -18.17
N LEU A 135 4.36 9.53 -17.11
CA LEU A 135 4.71 10.36 -15.95
C LEU A 135 5.70 9.67 -15.00
N CYS A 136 5.55 8.36 -14.76
CA CYS A 136 6.33 7.65 -13.75
C CYS A 136 7.62 7.02 -14.30
N GLU A 137 7.56 6.34 -15.45
CA GLU A 137 8.70 5.66 -16.08
C GLU A 137 8.56 5.76 -17.62
N PRO A 138 8.97 6.89 -18.22
CA PRO A 138 8.83 7.09 -19.67
C PRO A 138 9.55 5.99 -20.47
N SER A 139 8.80 5.11 -21.12
CA SER A 139 9.30 3.96 -21.88
C SER A 139 8.44 3.66 -23.11
N SER A 140 8.77 2.61 -23.86
CA SER A 140 7.92 2.09 -24.94
C SER A 140 6.67 1.37 -24.39
N GLU A 141 5.64 1.27 -25.21
CA GLU A 141 4.40 0.54 -24.95
C GLU A 141 4.66 -0.95 -24.69
N LEU A 142 5.64 -1.53 -25.40
CA LEU A 142 6.10 -2.89 -25.15
C LEU A 142 6.64 -3.06 -23.73
N HIS A 143 7.50 -2.13 -23.27
CA HIS A 143 8.01 -2.16 -21.90
C HIS A 143 6.92 -1.96 -20.85
N ILE A 144 5.92 -1.12 -21.15
CA ILE A 144 4.74 -0.92 -20.30
C ILE A 144 3.99 -2.26 -20.11
N ALA A 145 3.71 -2.95 -21.21
CA ALA A 145 2.96 -4.20 -21.23
C ALA A 145 3.74 -5.38 -20.60
N GLU A 146 5.01 -5.55 -20.93
CA GLU A 146 5.77 -6.74 -20.55
C GLU A 146 6.36 -6.66 -19.12
N ASP A 147 6.68 -5.45 -18.64
CA ASP A 147 7.45 -5.30 -17.41
C ASP A 147 6.95 -4.22 -16.45
N TRP A 148 6.79 -2.98 -16.89
CA TRP A 148 6.52 -1.89 -15.95
C TRP A 148 5.17 -2.05 -15.25
N TYR A 149 4.09 -2.35 -15.97
CA TYR A 149 2.74 -2.42 -15.38
C TYR A 149 2.66 -3.44 -14.23
N ARG A 150 3.18 -4.66 -14.43
CA ARG A 150 3.19 -5.74 -13.42
C ARG A 150 4.03 -5.43 -12.17
N ARG A 151 5.01 -4.53 -12.29
CA ARG A 151 5.85 -4.07 -11.17
C ARG A 151 5.17 -2.97 -10.36
N THR A 152 4.03 -2.45 -10.80
CA THR A 152 3.29 -1.38 -10.11
C THR A 152 2.02 -1.90 -9.47
N ALA A 153 1.46 -1.09 -8.57
CA ALA A 153 0.15 -1.34 -7.94
C ALA A 153 -1.03 -0.90 -8.82
N LEU A 154 -0.81 -0.57 -10.11
CA LEU A 154 -1.88 -0.11 -11.00
C LEU A 154 -2.95 -1.16 -11.23
N GLU A 155 -2.58 -2.44 -11.23
CA GLU A 155 -3.55 -3.54 -11.31
C GLU A 155 -4.59 -3.46 -10.18
N ASP A 156 -4.15 -3.14 -8.96
CA ASP A 156 -5.04 -3.01 -7.80
C ASP A 156 -5.81 -1.67 -7.82
N LEU A 157 -5.16 -0.58 -8.26
CA LEU A 157 -5.77 0.75 -8.32
C LEU A 157 -6.85 0.87 -9.40
N LEU A 158 -6.64 0.26 -10.56
CA LEU A 158 -7.52 0.32 -11.72
C LEU A 158 -8.47 -0.88 -11.82
N GLY A 159 -8.24 -1.93 -11.02
CA GLY A 159 -8.96 -3.20 -11.15
C GLY A 159 -8.72 -3.87 -12.51
N LEU A 160 -7.55 -3.63 -13.12
CA LEU A 160 -7.20 -4.05 -14.46
C LEU A 160 -6.07 -5.09 -14.41
N PRO A 161 -6.38 -6.37 -14.66
CA PRO A 161 -5.38 -7.44 -14.67
C PRO A 161 -4.26 -7.17 -15.66
N ALA A 162 -3.01 -7.49 -15.28
CA ALA A 162 -1.84 -7.23 -16.11
C ALA A 162 -1.92 -7.92 -17.48
N GLU A 163 -2.57 -9.08 -17.57
CA GLU A 163 -2.74 -9.86 -18.80
C GLU A 163 -3.60 -9.14 -19.85
N ARG A 164 -4.38 -8.13 -19.43
CA ARG A 164 -5.21 -7.32 -20.33
C ARG A 164 -4.48 -6.07 -20.85
N VAL A 165 -3.27 -5.79 -20.34
CA VAL A 165 -2.41 -4.69 -20.80
C VAL A 165 -1.38 -5.27 -21.78
N ASN A 166 -1.69 -5.20 -23.07
CA ASN A 166 -0.75 -5.55 -24.13
C ASN A 166 -0.46 -4.33 -25.02
N ASP A 167 0.67 -4.39 -25.71
CA ASP A 167 1.18 -3.31 -26.57
C ASP A 167 0.22 -2.94 -27.70
N ASP A 168 -0.38 -3.92 -28.39
CA ASP A 168 -1.41 -3.67 -29.42
C ASP A 168 -2.55 -2.79 -28.89
N ARG A 169 -2.99 -3.04 -27.67
CA ARG A 169 -4.08 -2.31 -27.03
C ARG A 169 -3.66 -0.91 -26.60
N LEU A 170 -2.42 -0.76 -26.14
CA LEU A 170 -1.82 0.54 -25.82
C LEU A 170 -1.70 1.40 -27.08
N TYR A 171 -1.21 0.85 -28.20
CA TYR A 171 -1.16 1.57 -29.46
C TYR A 171 -2.54 1.98 -29.96
N ARG A 172 -3.53 1.07 -29.94
CA ARG A 172 -4.90 1.41 -30.34
C ARG A 172 -5.53 2.47 -29.44
N ALA A 173 -5.20 2.49 -28.16
CA ALA A 173 -5.69 3.52 -27.24
C ALA A 173 -5.18 4.91 -27.64
N LEU A 174 -3.94 5.03 -28.16
CA LEU A 174 -3.44 6.28 -28.71
C LEU A 174 -4.23 6.73 -29.94
N ASP A 175 -4.57 5.79 -30.84
CA ASP A 175 -5.41 6.07 -32.02
C ASP A 175 -6.80 6.56 -31.62
N GLN A 176 -7.37 5.99 -30.54
CA GLN A 176 -8.66 6.45 -30.00
C GLN A 176 -8.54 7.82 -29.33
N LEU A 177 -7.42 8.13 -28.68
CA LEU A 177 -7.23 9.39 -27.96
C LEU A 177 -6.97 10.57 -28.91
N LEU A 178 -6.25 10.34 -30.02
CA LEU A 178 -5.79 11.37 -30.94
C LEU A 178 -6.91 12.30 -31.47
N PRO A 179 -8.10 11.82 -31.89
CA PRO A 179 -9.21 12.67 -32.31
C PRO A 179 -9.68 13.67 -31.26
N HIS A 180 -9.47 13.38 -29.97
CA HIS A 180 -9.94 14.22 -28.85
C HIS A 180 -8.88 15.21 -28.34
N LYS A 181 -7.75 15.36 -29.05
CA LYS A 181 -6.64 16.25 -28.67
C LYS A 181 -7.13 17.65 -28.28
N THR A 182 -7.92 18.31 -29.13
CA THR A 182 -8.39 19.67 -28.87
C THR A 182 -9.27 19.76 -27.63
N ALA A 183 -10.12 18.76 -27.38
CA ALA A 183 -10.95 18.73 -26.17
C ALA A 183 -10.09 18.58 -24.91
N ILE A 184 -9.06 17.73 -24.97
CA ILE A 184 -8.10 17.53 -23.87
C ILE A 184 -7.31 18.83 -23.60
N GLU A 185 -6.81 19.50 -24.63
CA GLU A 185 -6.09 20.77 -24.49
C GLU A 185 -6.98 21.86 -23.85
N GLN A 186 -8.21 22.03 -24.34
CA GLN A 186 -9.16 23.00 -23.78
C GLN A 186 -9.51 22.69 -22.33
N HIS A 187 -9.72 21.42 -21.99
CA HIS A 187 -9.98 20.98 -20.62
C HIS A 187 -8.79 21.31 -19.71
N LEU A 188 -7.57 20.99 -20.12
CA LEU A 188 -6.37 21.28 -19.34
C LEU A 188 -6.17 22.78 -19.12
N VAL A 189 -6.36 23.61 -20.14
CA VAL A 189 -6.30 25.08 -20.01
C VAL A 189 -7.31 25.57 -18.98
N LYS A 190 -8.57 25.10 -19.07
CA LYS A 190 -9.61 25.44 -18.11
C LYS A 190 -9.23 25.04 -16.68
N ARG A 191 -8.77 23.79 -16.49
CA ARG A 191 -8.37 23.28 -15.16
C ARG A 191 -7.19 24.05 -14.58
N LEU A 192 -6.21 24.40 -15.40
CA LEU A 192 -5.05 25.17 -14.96
C LEU A 192 -5.46 26.60 -14.55
N GLY A 193 -6.38 27.24 -15.28
CA GLY A 193 -7.00 28.51 -14.87
C GLY A 193 -7.76 28.41 -13.55
N GLU A 194 -8.58 27.37 -13.36
CA GLU A 194 -9.35 27.16 -12.13
C GLU A 194 -8.49 26.83 -10.90
N LEU A 195 -7.38 26.10 -11.08
CA LEU A 195 -6.53 25.65 -9.97
C LEU A 195 -5.52 26.70 -9.51
N PHE A 196 -5.06 27.54 -10.42
CA PHE A 196 -3.95 28.48 -10.16
C PHE A 196 -4.28 29.94 -10.45
N ASP A 197 -5.54 30.25 -10.80
CA ASP A 197 -6.01 31.62 -11.11
C ASP A 197 -5.16 32.30 -12.20
N VAL A 198 -4.79 31.52 -13.22
CA VAL A 198 -3.92 31.99 -14.31
C VAL A 198 -4.76 32.74 -15.33
N SER A 199 -4.46 34.03 -15.53
CA SER A 199 -4.95 34.79 -16.67
C SER A 199 -4.13 34.41 -17.92
N TYR A 200 -4.75 33.69 -18.85
CA TYR A 200 -4.14 33.43 -20.14
C TYR A 200 -4.31 34.66 -21.04
N ASP A 201 -3.29 35.53 -21.08
CA ASP A 201 -3.13 36.48 -22.19
C ASP A 201 -2.63 35.70 -23.40
N LEU A 202 -3.56 35.12 -24.16
CA LEU A 202 -3.23 34.43 -25.41
C LEU A 202 -2.99 35.46 -26.52
N LEU A 203 -1.70 35.70 -26.81
CA LEU A 203 -1.23 36.03 -28.16
C LEU A 203 -0.98 34.70 -28.89
N LEU A 204 -1.92 34.29 -29.75
CA LEU A 204 -1.71 33.29 -30.80
C LEU A 204 -2.59 33.63 -32.01
#